data_AF-A0A816CHT5-F1
#
_entry.id   AF-A0A816CHT5-F1
#
_cell.length_a   1.000
_cell.length_b   1.000
_cell.length_c   1.000
_cell.angle_alpha   90.00
_cell.angle_beta   90.00
_cell.angle_gamma   90.00
#
_symmetry.space_group_name_H-M   'P 1'
#
loop_
_entity.id
_entity.type
_entity.pdbx_description
1 polymer ?
#
loop_
_entity_poly.entity_id
_entity_poly.type
_entity_poly.pdbx_seq_one_letter_code
_entity_poly.pdbx_strand_id
1 'polypeptide(L)'
;MVVGKNGANQQEESVYNLIPRTQYQAPKPARYDSKFKSTVRDSSQNRKYEHRTMGYAEEPLPDPQQFLKKNTSDNKAATAAASIPKDTISYKDRLPRKAPVPNIRDAPKMGARTEKNFVQTNALDVVMTVPKKPERNIVDARHGDKYPIDTSGLTPKYVFKKNFGEVPVYIKNRRADMDKAKQEYETYVSDYFRRGAMREMNDDERQTIIDGLKKQWEDVHHEFQTLSVIIDTIPKRLHKERLEHEMKLLEKDIDLLEKHQVIYIAD
;
A
#
# COMPACT_ATOMS: atom_id res chain seq x y z
N MET A 1 46.60 2.12 5.28
CA MET A 1 46.30 3.22 6.21
C MET A 1 44.87 3.04 6.69
N VAL A 2 44.72 2.60 7.94
CA VAL A 2 43.41 2.41 8.59
C VAL A 2 43.09 3.72 9.31
N VAL A 3 42.02 4.41 8.90
CA VAL A 3 41.51 5.59 9.62
C VAL A 3 40.25 5.17 10.36
N GLY A 4 40.36 5.11 11.68
CA GLY A 4 39.29 4.72 12.59
C GLY A 4 38.18 5.76 12.64
N LYS A 5 36.93 5.28 12.64
CA LYS A 5 35.74 6.08 12.95
C LYS A 5 35.56 6.12 14.46
N ASN A 6 35.92 7.23 15.09
CA ASN A 6 35.53 7.56 16.46
C ASN A 6 34.53 8.72 16.43
N GLY A 7 33.26 8.42 16.15
CA GLY A 7 32.15 9.34 16.40
C GLY A 7 31.70 9.18 17.85
N ALA A 8 32.35 9.89 18.77
CA ALA A 8 31.91 9.95 20.16
C ALA A 8 30.65 10.82 20.25
N ASN A 9 29.57 10.21 20.72
CA ASN A 9 28.27 10.82 20.95
C ASN A 9 28.39 11.74 22.19
N GLN A 10 28.65 13.04 21.99
CA GLN A 10 28.65 14.03 23.07
C GLN A 10 27.20 14.33 23.46
N GLN A 11 26.65 13.54 24.38
CA GLN A 11 25.43 13.91 25.08
C GLN A 11 25.83 14.81 26.25
N GLU A 12 25.23 16.00 26.37
CA GLU A 12 25.44 16.89 27.52
C GLU A 12 25.19 16.12 28.83
N GLU A 13 26.20 16.08 29.70
CA GLU A 13 26.13 15.37 30.97
C GLU A 13 25.09 16.05 31.88
N SER A 14 23.97 15.37 32.11
CA SER A 14 22.88 15.85 32.95
C SER A 14 22.62 14.89 34.09
N VAL A 15 22.54 15.40 35.32
CA VAL A 15 22.20 14.62 36.52
C VAL A 15 20.87 13.87 36.36
N TYR A 16 19.95 14.41 35.56
CA TYR A 16 18.66 13.78 35.27
C TYR A 16 18.74 12.60 34.28
N ASN A 17 19.86 12.44 33.55
CA ASN A 17 20.13 11.34 32.62
C ASN A 17 21.03 10.25 33.23
N LEU A 18 21.39 10.37 34.52
CA LEU A 18 22.29 9.43 35.22
C LEU A 18 21.69 8.03 35.35
N ILE A 19 20.35 7.94 35.43
CA ILE A 19 19.61 6.67 35.43
C ILE A 19 18.97 6.53 34.04
N PRO A 20 19.38 5.53 33.24
CA PRO A 20 18.78 5.31 31.93
C PRO A 20 17.29 5.04 32.09
N ARG A 21 16.45 5.82 31.40
CA ARG A 21 15.01 5.57 31.37
C ARG A 21 14.77 4.18 30.78
N THR A 22 14.03 3.35 31.50
CA THR A 22 13.66 2.02 31.02
C THR A 22 12.83 2.18 29.74
N GLN A 23 13.41 1.82 28.61
CA GLN A 23 12.69 1.82 27.35
C GLN A 23 11.60 0.75 27.42
N TYR A 24 10.33 1.18 27.38
CA TYR A 24 9.20 0.26 27.35
C TYR A 24 9.26 -0.54 26.04
N GLN A 25 9.65 -1.80 26.13
CA GLN A 25 9.59 -2.75 25.03
C GLN A 25 8.18 -3.30 24.98
N ALA A 26 7.39 -2.87 23.98
CA ALA A 26 6.05 -3.42 23.79
C ALA A 26 6.15 -4.95 23.60
N PRO A 27 5.27 -5.75 24.25
CA PRO A 27 5.29 -7.19 24.09
C PRO A 27 5.06 -7.56 22.63
N LYS A 28 5.83 -8.54 22.13
CA LYS A 28 5.67 -9.03 20.76
C LYS A 28 4.24 -9.54 20.56
N PRO A 29 3.58 -9.22 19.43
CA PRO A 29 2.24 -9.72 19.17
C PRO A 29 2.24 -11.26 19.11
N ALA A 30 1.11 -11.86 19.46
CA ALA A 30 0.93 -13.30 19.36
C ALA A 30 1.19 -13.77 17.92
N ARG A 31 1.85 -14.94 17.78
CA ARG A 31 2.14 -15.51 16.46
C ARG A 31 0.83 -15.83 15.74
N TYR A 32 0.75 -15.49 14.46
CA TYR A 32 -0.39 -15.86 13.63
C TYR A 32 -0.56 -17.38 13.58
N ASP A 33 -1.77 -17.83 13.90
CA ASP A 33 -2.19 -19.22 13.72
C ASP A 33 -3.15 -19.31 12.52
N SER A 34 -2.81 -20.17 11.57
CA SER A 34 -3.62 -20.39 10.36
C SER A 34 -5.01 -20.89 10.72
N LYS A 35 -6.04 -20.37 10.02
CA LYS A 35 -7.42 -20.85 10.11
C LYS A 35 -7.56 -22.34 9.79
N PHE A 36 -6.59 -22.90 9.05
CA PHE A 36 -6.57 -24.31 8.65
C PHE A 36 -5.64 -25.17 9.52
N LYS A 37 -5.12 -24.65 10.64
CA LYS A 37 -4.17 -25.35 11.51
C LYS A 37 -4.74 -26.67 12.05
N SER A 38 -6.01 -26.69 12.48
CA SER A 38 -6.70 -27.91 12.91
C SER A 38 -6.89 -28.89 11.75
N THR A 39 -7.39 -28.41 10.61
CA THR A 39 -7.66 -29.23 9.42
C THR A 39 -6.40 -29.91 8.89
N VAL A 40 -5.28 -29.18 8.83
CA VAL A 40 -3.98 -29.74 8.42
C VAL A 40 -3.48 -30.76 9.45
N ARG A 41 -3.58 -30.45 10.74
CA ARG A 41 -3.19 -31.39 11.82
C ARG A 41 -3.99 -32.69 11.71
N ASP A 42 -5.32 -32.59 11.62
CA ASP A 42 -6.22 -33.74 11.51
C ASP A 42 -5.94 -34.53 10.23
N SER A 43 -5.72 -33.87 9.09
CA SER A 43 -5.36 -34.56 7.85
C SER A 43 -4.03 -35.33 7.92
N SER A 44 -3.04 -34.79 8.63
CA SER A 44 -1.72 -35.43 8.79
C SER A 44 -1.72 -36.54 9.86
N GLN A 45 -2.55 -36.39 10.89
CA GLN A 45 -2.66 -37.30 12.03
C GLN A 45 -3.75 -38.36 11.84
N ASN A 46 -4.55 -38.29 10.78
CA ASN A 46 -5.54 -39.30 10.40
C ASN A 46 -4.86 -40.60 9.91
N ARG A 47 -4.12 -41.26 10.79
CA ARG A 47 -3.90 -42.69 10.72
C ARG A 47 -5.21 -43.32 11.13
N LYS A 48 -6.01 -43.77 10.16
CA LYS A 48 -7.31 -44.44 10.43
C LYS A 48 -7.20 -45.60 11.44
N TYR A 49 -6.00 -46.15 11.65
CA TYR A 49 -5.68 -47.19 12.62
C TYR A 49 -4.24 -47.02 13.11
N GLU A 50 -3.98 -47.19 14.41
CA GLU A 50 -2.69 -46.91 15.05
C GLU A 50 -1.53 -47.81 14.55
N HIS A 51 -1.84 -49.04 14.12
CA HIS A 51 -0.86 -50.09 13.80
C HIS A 51 -1.07 -50.73 12.40
N ARG A 52 -1.61 -49.98 11.42
CA ARG A 52 -1.97 -50.51 10.09
C ARG A 52 -0.80 -51.06 9.27
N THR A 53 0.38 -50.42 9.36
CA THR A 53 1.48 -50.69 8.41
C THR A 53 2.34 -51.88 8.83
N MET A 54 2.66 -52.00 10.13
CA MET A 54 3.59 -53.01 10.65
C MET A 54 3.01 -53.84 11.81
N GLY A 55 1.74 -53.63 12.20
CA GLY A 55 1.14 -54.31 13.35
C GLY A 55 1.68 -53.84 14.70
N TYR A 56 1.39 -54.61 15.75
CA TYR A 56 1.98 -54.42 17.07
C TYR A 56 3.40 -54.99 17.12
N ALA A 57 4.32 -54.31 17.81
CA ALA A 57 5.68 -54.81 18.00
C ALA A 57 5.71 -56.03 18.95
N GLU A 58 4.90 -55.98 20.01
CA GLU A 58 4.53 -57.11 20.85
C GLU A 58 3.01 -57.09 20.98
N GLU A 59 2.35 -58.21 20.68
CA GLU A 59 0.89 -58.28 20.68
C GLU A 59 0.38 -58.19 22.12
N PRO A 60 -0.47 -57.18 22.45
CA PRO A 60 -1.02 -57.08 23.78
C PRO A 60 -1.96 -58.26 24.04
N LEU A 61 -1.57 -59.12 24.97
CA LEU A 61 -2.41 -60.24 25.39
C LEU A 61 -3.67 -59.69 26.10
N PRO A 62 -4.88 -60.15 25.72
CA PRO A 62 -6.10 -59.75 26.41
C PRO A 62 -6.08 -60.28 27.85
N ASP A 63 -6.60 -59.49 28.78
CA ASP A 63 -6.79 -59.90 30.17
C ASP A 63 -7.71 -61.14 30.22
N PRO A 64 -7.31 -62.26 30.85
CA PRO A 64 -8.11 -63.50 30.88
C PRO A 64 -9.50 -63.33 31.49
N GLN A 65 -9.75 -62.27 32.25
CA GLN A 65 -11.10 -61.94 32.75
C GLN A 65 -12.03 -61.36 31.67
N GLN A 66 -11.48 -60.87 30.56
CA GLN A 66 -12.22 -60.29 29.43
C GLN A 66 -12.45 -61.30 28.31
N PHE A 67 -12.99 -62.47 28.66
CA PHE A 67 -13.39 -63.48 27.68
C PHE A 67 -14.66 -63.06 26.92
N LEU A 68 -14.81 -63.52 25.68
CA LEU A 68 -15.97 -63.24 24.84
C LEU A 68 -17.26 -63.77 25.49
N LYS A 69 -18.24 -62.89 25.72
CA LYS A 69 -19.54 -63.26 26.29
C LYS A 69 -20.56 -63.50 25.17
N LYS A 70 -21.64 -64.23 25.45
CA LYS A 70 -22.73 -64.45 24.49
C LYS A 70 -23.32 -63.09 24.04
N ASN A 71 -23.46 -62.87 22.73
CA ASN A 71 -24.01 -61.67 22.08
C ASN A 71 -23.16 -60.37 22.17
N THR A 72 -21.85 -60.45 22.35
CA THR A 72 -20.97 -59.25 22.32
C THR A 72 -20.59 -58.79 20.92
N SER A 73 -20.65 -59.66 19.89
CA SER A 73 -20.31 -59.31 18.50
C SER A 73 -21.54 -59.05 17.61
N ASP A 74 -22.73 -59.35 18.10
CA ASP A 74 -23.95 -59.04 17.35
C ASP A 74 -24.21 -57.55 17.50
N ASN A 75 -24.02 -56.80 16.41
CA ASN A 75 -24.33 -55.38 16.32
C ASN A 75 -25.77 -55.17 16.81
N LYS A 76 -25.96 -54.69 18.05
CA LYS A 76 -27.26 -54.31 18.62
C LYS A 76 -27.80 -53.02 17.97
N ALA A 77 -27.85 -52.97 16.65
CA ALA A 77 -28.35 -51.84 15.88
C ALA A 77 -29.85 -51.97 15.55
N ALA A 78 -30.57 -52.96 16.09
CA ALA A 78 -31.97 -53.21 15.72
C ALA A 78 -33.00 -53.09 16.85
N THR A 79 -32.61 -52.94 18.12
CA THR A 79 -33.58 -52.85 19.23
C THR A 79 -33.80 -51.43 19.78
N ALA A 80 -32.97 -50.45 19.42
CA ALA A 80 -33.23 -49.03 19.71
C ALA A 80 -34.16 -48.34 18.69
N ALA A 81 -34.50 -49.01 17.58
CA ALA A 81 -35.41 -48.48 16.56
C ALA A 81 -36.90 -48.70 16.89
N ALA A 82 -37.22 -49.49 17.92
CA ALA A 82 -38.60 -49.77 18.32
C ALA A 82 -39.22 -48.73 19.27
N SER A 83 -38.43 -47.77 19.78
CA SER A 83 -38.88 -46.74 20.74
C SER A 83 -38.59 -45.31 20.29
N ILE A 84 -38.45 -45.06 18.99
CA ILE A 84 -38.39 -43.70 18.43
C ILE A 84 -39.77 -43.40 17.84
N PRO A 85 -40.52 -42.39 18.33
CA PRO A 85 -41.75 -41.93 17.69
C PRO A 85 -41.44 -41.59 16.23
N LYS A 86 -42.29 -42.06 15.31
CA LYS A 86 -42.05 -42.00 13.85
C LYS A 86 -41.90 -40.59 13.28
N ASP A 87 -42.07 -39.55 14.10
CA ASP A 87 -42.11 -38.15 13.72
C ASP A 87 -40.79 -37.38 13.93
N THR A 88 -39.72 -38.00 14.46
CA THR A 88 -38.46 -37.29 14.76
C THR A 88 -37.25 -37.75 13.95
N ILE A 89 -37.44 -38.48 12.85
CA ILE A 89 -36.34 -38.80 11.93
C ILE A 89 -36.17 -37.65 10.92
N SER A 90 -35.58 -36.56 11.38
CA SER A 90 -35.26 -35.38 10.55
C SER A 90 -34.01 -35.64 9.70
N TYR A 91 -34.21 -36.17 8.49
CA TYR A 91 -33.20 -36.11 7.44
C TYR A 91 -33.18 -34.70 6.85
N LYS A 92 -32.04 -34.00 6.93
CA LYS A 92 -31.87 -32.62 6.40
C LYS A 92 -32.12 -32.48 4.89
N ASP A 93 -32.27 -33.59 4.16
CA ASP A 93 -32.39 -33.63 2.70
C ASP A 93 -33.82 -33.90 2.17
N ARG A 94 -34.88 -33.70 2.97
CA ARG A 94 -36.27 -33.92 2.51
C ARG A 94 -36.94 -32.71 1.86
N LEU A 95 -36.20 -31.69 1.43
CA LEU A 95 -36.78 -30.72 0.52
C LEU A 95 -36.92 -31.37 -0.87
N PRO A 96 -38.14 -31.48 -1.42
CA PRO A 96 -38.33 -32.09 -2.73
C PRO A 96 -37.59 -31.23 -3.77
N ARG A 97 -36.49 -31.77 -4.31
CA ARG A 97 -35.68 -31.10 -5.34
C ARG A 97 -36.40 -30.98 -6.69
N LYS A 98 -37.54 -31.65 -6.85
CA LYS A 98 -38.35 -31.68 -8.07
C LYS A 98 -39.81 -31.36 -7.72
N ALA A 99 -40.48 -30.65 -8.62
CA ALA A 99 -41.91 -30.41 -8.51
C ALA A 99 -42.69 -31.74 -8.49
N PRO A 100 -43.83 -31.82 -7.78
CA PRO A 100 -44.68 -33.01 -7.78
C PRO A 100 -45.18 -33.30 -9.19
N VAL A 101 -45.34 -34.59 -9.50
CA VAL A 101 -45.88 -35.02 -10.80
C VAL A 101 -47.35 -34.59 -10.90
N PRO A 102 -47.81 -34.07 -12.06
CA PRO A 102 -49.21 -33.72 -12.26
C PRO A 102 -50.15 -34.87 -11.92
N ASN A 103 -51.30 -34.57 -11.33
CA ASN A 103 -52.25 -35.60 -10.90
C ASN A 103 -53.02 -36.14 -12.12
N ILE A 104 -53.53 -37.37 -12.03
CA ILE A 104 -54.34 -38.00 -13.09
C ILE A 104 -55.62 -37.19 -13.40
N ARG A 105 -56.09 -36.39 -12.43
CA ARG A 105 -57.25 -35.50 -12.57
C ARG A 105 -56.89 -34.09 -13.03
N ASP A 106 -55.60 -33.74 -13.08
CA ASP A 106 -55.18 -32.45 -13.66
C ASP A 106 -55.32 -32.54 -15.17
N ALA A 107 -56.17 -31.69 -15.74
CA ALA A 107 -56.25 -31.55 -17.18
C ALA A 107 -54.92 -30.97 -17.68
N PRO A 108 -54.22 -31.61 -18.64
CA PRO A 108 -53.09 -30.96 -19.29
C PRO A 108 -53.56 -29.62 -19.87
N LYS A 109 -52.69 -28.60 -19.87
CA LYS A 109 -52.96 -27.37 -20.63
C LYS A 109 -53.00 -27.73 -22.11
N MET A 110 -54.16 -28.18 -22.58
CA MET A 110 -54.39 -28.60 -23.94
C MET A 110 -54.26 -27.38 -24.83
N GLY A 111 -53.28 -27.46 -25.75
CA GLY A 111 -52.89 -26.50 -26.78
C GLY A 111 -53.57 -25.14 -26.73
N ALA A 112 -52.82 -24.10 -26.37
CA ALA A 112 -53.22 -22.72 -26.61
C ALA A 112 -53.55 -22.57 -28.10
N ARG A 113 -54.84 -22.62 -28.45
CA ARG A 113 -55.31 -22.34 -29.81
C ARG A 113 -55.12 -20.85 -30.01
N THR A 114 -54.13 -20.48 -30.81
CA THR A 114 -53.89 -19.09 -31.14
C THR A 114 -54.90 -18.65 -32.18
N GLU A 115 -55.68 -17.60 -31.89
CA GLU A 115 -56.56 -16.94 -32.85
C GLU A 115 -55.78 -16.08 -33.88
N LYS A 116 -54.45 -16.21 -33.90
CA LYS A 116 -53.59 -15.45 -34.81
C LYS A 116 -53.80 -15.93 -36.24
N ASN A 117 -54.15 -15.00 -37.13
CA ASN A 117 -54.18 -15.26 -38.55
C ASN A 117 -52.74 -15.27 -39.11
N PHE A 118 -52.15 -16.45 -39.21
CA PHE A 118 -50.77 -16.62 -39.68
C PHE A 118 -50.53 -16.06 -41.09
N VAL A 119 -51.54 -16.05 -41.96
CA VAL A 119 -51.41 -15.50 -43.33
C VAL A 119 -51.23 -13.99 -43.28
N GLN A 120 -52.07 -13.30 -42.50
CA GLN A 120 -51.98 -11.85 -42.35
C GLN A 120 -50.72 -11.44 -41.58
N THR A 121 -50.34 -12.18 -40.52
CA THR A 121 -49.13 -11.87 -39.77
C THR A 121 -47.88 -12.08 -40.61
N ASN A 122 -47.81 -13.13 -41.42
CA ASN A 122 -46.65 -13.38 -42.28
C ASN A 122 -46.56 -12.34 -43.40
N ALA A 123 -47.70 -11.92 -43.97
CA ALA A 123 -47.73 -10.86 -44.97
C ALA A 123 -47.25 -9.53 -44.40
N LEU A 124 -47.75 -9.16 -43.21
CA LEU A 124 -47.29 -7.95 -42.51
C LEU A 124 -45.82 -8.05 -42.11
N ASP A 125 -45.37 -9.21 -41.64
CA ASP A 125 -43.97 -9.45 -41.28
C ASP A 125 -43.05 -9.25 -42.49
N VAL A 126 -43.38 -9.83 -43.65
CA VAL A 126 -42.60 -9.62 -44.89
C VAL A 126 -42.56 -8.15 -45.30
N VAL A 127 -43.70 -7.43 -45.21
CA VAL A 127 -43.77 -5.99 -45.54
C VAL A 127 -42.98 -5.14 -44.53
N MET A 128 -42.99 -5.52 -43.25
CA MET A 128 -42.29 -4.82 -42.17
C MET A 128 -40.80 -5.17 -42.08
N THR A 129 -40.39 -6.33 -42.61
CA THR A 129 -38.99 -6.76 -42.57
C THR A 129 -38.11 -5.86 -43.42
N VAL A 130 -37.06 -5.33 -42.81
CA VAL A 130 -36.04 -4.57 -43.53
C VAL A 130 -35.22 -5.54 -44.40
N PRO A 131 -35.03 -5.26 -45.70
CA PRO A 131 -34.25 -6.13 -46.57
C PRO A 131 -32.82 -6.28 -46.07
N LYS A 132 -32.26 -7.49 -46.20
CA LYS A 132 -30.86 -7.75 -45.82
C LYS A 132 -29.95 -6.82 -46.64
N LYS A 133 -29.10 -6.05 -45.96
CA LYS A 133 -28.09 -5.23 -46.64
C LYS A 133 -27.15 -6.15 -47.43
N PRO A 134 -26.90 -5.87 -48.72
CA PRO A 134 -26.02 -6.69 -49.53
C PRO A 134 -24.60 -6.67 -48.96
N GLU A 135 -23.92 -7.82 -49.01
CA GLU A 135 -22.53 -7.92 -48.59
C GLU A 135 -21.64 -7.17 -49.57
N ARG A 136 -20.72 -6.36 -49.05
CA ARG A 136 -19.78 -5.57 -49.85
C ARG A 136 -18.70 -6.50 -50.38
N ASN A 137 -18.90 -7.02 -51.59
CA ASN A 137 -17.99 -7.95 -52.24
C ASN A 137 -17.42 -7.31 -53.52
N ILE A 138 -16.12 -7.54 -53.77
CA ILE A 138 -15.47 -7.24 -55.05
C ILE A 138 -15.52 -8.50 -55.91
N VAL A 139 -15.70 -8.28 -57.21
CA VAL A 139 -15.58 -9.32 -58.25
C VAL A 139 -14.43 -8.91 -59.15
N ASP A 140 -13.39 -9.73 -59.21
CA ASP A 140 -12.19 -9.46 -60.01
C ASP A 140 -12.23 -10.21 -61.36
N ALA A 141 -12.70 -11.46 -61.34
CA ALA A 141 -12.76 -12.31 -62.52
C ALA A 141 -14.08 -12.20 -63.30
N ARG A 142 -14.01 -12.35 -64.63
CA ARG A 142 -15.19 -12.49 -65.52
C ARG A 142 -16.11 -13.66 -65.12
N HIS A 143 -15.58 -14.65 -64.40
CA HIS A 143 -16.30 -15.83 -63.93
C HIS A 143 -17.08 -15.62 -62.62
N GLY A 144 -16.98 -14.43 -62.00
CA GLY A 144 -17.81 -14.06 -60.86
C GLY A 144 -17.28 -14.46 -59.48
N ASP A 145 -15.98 -14.76 -59.36
CA ASP A 145 -15.34 -15.02 -58.07
C ASP A 145 -15.44 -13.79 -57.16
N LYS A 146 -16.01 -13.98 -55.97
CA LYS A 146 -16.38 -12.92 -55.04
C LYS A 146 -15.46 -12.92 -53.82
N TYR A 147 -14.94 -11.75 -53.47
CA TYR A 147 -14.14 -11.52 -52.28
C TYR A 147 -14.77 -10.46 -51.37
N PRO A 148 -14.93 -10.74 -50.06
CA PRO A 148 -15.46 -9.75 -49.11
C PRO A 148 -14.48 -8.60 -48.89
N ILE A 149 -14.95 -7.37 -49.14
CA ILE A 149 -14.13 -6.15 -49.04
C ILE A 149 -13.66 -5.91 -47.60
N ASP A 150 -14.57 -6.13 -46.63
CA ASP A 150 -14.34 -5.76 -45.23
C ASP A 150 -13.22 -6.57 -44.53
N THR A 151 -12.86 -7.75 -45.05
CA THR A 151 -11.77 -8.60 -44.53
C THR A 151 -10.50 -8.56 -45.39
N SER A 152 -10.61 -8.16 -46.66
CA SER A 152 -9.50 -8.16 -47.63
C SER A 152 -8.40 -7.11 -47.36
N GLY A 153 -8.61 -6.19 -46.42
CA GLY A 153 -7.67 -5.09 -46.14
C GLY A 153 -7.69 -3.96 -47.17
N LEU A 154 -8.48 -4.07 -48.25
CA LEU A 154 -8.61 -3.01 -49.28
C LEU A 154 -9.28 -1.74 -48.75
N THR A 155 -10.12 -1.84 -47.72
CA THR A 155 -10.77 -0.67 -47.11
C THR A 155 -10.24 -0.38 -45.71
N PRO A 156 -9.87 0.89 -45.41
CA PRO A 156 -9.41 1.27 -44.09
C PRO A 156 -10.55 1.17 -43.06
N LYS A 157 -10.52 0.11 -42.23
CA LYS A 157 -11.55 -0.18 -41.22
C LYS A 157 -11.46 0.70 -39.96
N TYR A 158 -10.25 1.10 -39.60
CA TYR A 158 -9.97 1.69 -38.28
C TYR A 158 -9.74 3.21 -38.28
N VAL A 159 -9.76 3.83 -39.46
CA VAL A 159 -9.55 5.28 -39.62
C VAL A 159 -10.74 6.08 -39.05
N PHE A 160 -11.95 5.54 -39.16
CA PHE A 160 -13.18 6.18 -38.64
C PHE A 160 -13.52 5.78 -37.19
N LYS A 161 -12.57 5.20 -36.44
CA LYS A 161 -12.78 4.96 -35.01
C LYS A 161 -12.89 6.31 -34.30
N LYS A 162 -13.83 6.43 -33.36
CA LYS A 162 -14.03 7.67 -32.57
C LYS A 162 -12.74 8.18 -31.92
N ASN A 163 -11.91 7.26 -31.44
CA ASN A 163 -10.69 7.59 -30.70
C ASN A 163 -9.44 7.53 -31.61
N PHE A 164 -9.61 7.59 -32.92
CA PHE A 164 -8.48 7.58 -33.85
C PHE A 164 -7.71 8.90 -33.71
N GLY A 165 -6.40 8.80 -33.47
CA GLY A 165 -5.55 9.97 -33.21
C GLY A 165 -5.59 10.49 -31.77
N GLU A 166 -6.46 9.97 -30.91
CA GLU A 166 -6.49 10.34 -29.50
C GLU A 166 -5.48 9.52 -28.68
N VAL A 167 -4.77 10.19 -27.77
CA VAL A 167 -3.86 9.52 -26.83
C VAL A 167 -4.68 8.71 -25.82
N PRO A 168 -4.43 7.39 -25.70
CA PRO A 168 -5.14 6.55 -24.75
C PRO A 168 -5.01 7.01 -23.29
N VAL A 169 -6.06 6.80 -22.51
CA VAL A 169 -6.14 7.23 -21.09
C VAL A 169 -4.97 6.71 -20.27
N TYR A 170 -4.56 5.44 -20.46
CA TYR A 170 -3.46 4.84 -19.71
C TYR A 170 -2.11 5.53 -19.93
N ILE A 171 -1.86 6.09 -21.13
CA ILE A 171 -0.64 6.85 -21.43
C ILE A 171 -0.65 8.18 -20.67
N LYS A 172 -1.81 8.85 -20.60
CA LYS A 172 -1.98 10.09 -19.83
C LYS A 172 -1.72 9.85 -18.34
N ASN A 173 -2.30 8.78 -17.80
CA ASN A 173 -2.10 8.40 -16.40
C ASN A 173 -0.63 8.09 -16.12
N ARG A 174 0.02 7.30 -16.98
CA ARG A 174 1.45 6.98 -16.84
C ARG A 174 2.34 8.22 -16.86
N ARG A 175 2.03 9.21 -17.70
CA ARG A 175 2.77 10.48 -17.73
C ARG A 175 2.58 11.26 -16.42
N ALA A 176 1.36 11.34 -15.92
CA ALA A 176 1.06 11.98 -14.64
C ALA A 176 1.79 11.29 -13.47
N ASP A 177 1.83 9.96 -13.46
CA ASP A 177 2.57 9.18 -12.46
C ASP A 177 4.07 9.47 -12.51
N MET A 178 4.64 9.56 -13.73
CA MET A 178 6.05 9.93 -13.93
C MET A 178 6.35 11.36 -13.46
N ASP A 179 5.48 12.31 -13.79
CA ASP A 179 5.63 13.72 -13.39
C ASP A 179 5.57 13.86 -11.87
N LYS A 180 4.65 13.13 -11.22
CA LYS A 180 4.53 13.08 -9.76
C LYS A 180 5.78 12.46 -9.11
N ALA A 181 6.26 11.33 -9.62
CA ALA A 181 7.47 10.69 -9.11
C ALA A 181 8.71 11.60 -9.26
N LYS A 182 8.79 12.37 -10.34
CA LYS A 182 9.86 13.35 -10.54
C LYS A 182 9.81 14.47 -9.50
N GLN A 183 8.62 15.02 -9.23
CA GLN A 183 8.43 16.05 -8.21
C GLN A 183 8.80 15.52 -6.81
N GLU A 184 8.35 14.32 -6.45
CA GLU A 184 8.71 13.69 -5.17
C GLU A 184 10.22 13.50 -5.04
N TYR A 185 10.91 13.08 -6.11
CA TYR A 185 12.37 12.98 -6.11
C TYR A 185 13.05 14.34 -5.96
N GLU A 186 12.62 15.37 -6.71
CA GLU A 186 13.15 16.73 -6.61
C GLU A 186 12.97 17.29 -5.20
N THR A 187 11.80 17.11 -4.58
CA THR A 187 11.55 17.53 -3.20
C THR A 187 12.44 16.80 -2.20
N TYR A 188 12.57 15.48 -2.30
CA TYR A 188 13.45 14.68 -1.44
C TYR A 188 14.91 15.15 -1.54
N VAL A 189 15.40 15.36 -2.76
CA VAL A 189 16.76 15.86 -3.00
C VAL A 189 16.92 17.27 -2.39
N SER A 190 15.96 18.16 -2.60
CA SER A 190 16.00 19.51 -2.02
C SER A 190 15.99 19.48 -0.49
N ASP A 191 15.21 18.60 0.14
CA ASP A 191 15.15 18.46 1.59
C ASP A 191 16.41 17.81 2.14
N TYR A 192 17.01 16.87 1.42
CA TYR A 192 18.31 16.31 1.76
C TYR A 192 19.39 17.40 1.76
N PHE A 193 19.43 18.22 0.71
CA PHE A 193 20.33 19.37 0.67
C PHE A 193 20.04 20.37 1.78
N ARG A 194 18.78 20.68 2.08
CA ARG A 194 18.40 21.58 3.19
C ARG A 194 18.82 21.05 4.56
N ARG A 195 18.73 19.74 4.79
CA ARG A 195 19.15 19.11 6.06
C ARG A 195 20.67 19.07 6.23
N GLY A 196 21.42 18.99 5.13
CA GLY A 196 22.88 19.04 5.14
C GLY A 196 23.46 20.45 5.00
N ALA A 197 22.65 21.43 4.59
CA ALA A 197 23.07 22.81 4.43
C ALA A 197 23.03 23.52 5.79
N MET A 198 24.14 24.18 6.12
CA MET A 198 24.18 25.17 7.20
C MET A 198 23.17 26.29 6.93
N ARG A 199 22.62 26.89 7.99
CA ARG A 199 21.62 27.95 7.87
C ARG A 199 22.25 29.17 7.21
N GLU A 200 21.75 29.58 6.05
CA GLU A 200 22.14 30.85 5.45
C GLU A 200 21.52 31.99 6.26
N MET A 201 22.34 32.94 6.70
CA MET A 201 21.87 34.14 7.39
C MET A 201 21.09 35.00 6.41
N ASN A 202 19.87 35.39 6.78
CA ASN A 202 19.07 36.29 5.93
C ASN A 202 19.73 37.69 5.89
N ASP A 203 19.55 38.41 4.78
CA ASP A 203 20.12 39.75 4.61
C ASP A 203 19.62 40.71 5.71
N ASP A 204 18.35 40.59 6.11
CA ASP A 204 17.78 41.39 7.20
C ASP A 204 18.47 41.10 8.54
N GLU A 205 18.69 39.82 8.87
CA GLU A 205 19.39 39.41 10.09
C GLU A 205 20.82 39.96 10.09
N ARG A 206 21.51 39.85 8.95
CA ARG A 206 22.85 40.39 8.75
C ARG A 206 22.91 41.90 9.00
N GLN A 207 21.98 42.68 8.43
CA GLN A 207 21.94 44.12 8.64
C GLN A 207 21.70 44.47 10.11
N THR A 208 20.79 43.76 10.79
CA THR A 208 20.55 44.01 12.22
C THR A 208 21.78 43.76 13.10
N ILE A 209 22.61 42.76 12.76
CA ILE A 209 23.86 42.47 13.46
C ILE A 209 24.89 43.56 13.17
N ILE A 210 25.04 43.98 11.92
CA ILE A 210 25.96 45.05 11.53
C ILE A 210 25.60 46.37 12.22
N ASP A 211 24.32 46.72 12.26
CA ASP A 211 23.84 47.93 12.94
C ASP A 211 24.10 47.86 14.45
N GLY A 212 23.91 46.69 15.06
CA GLY A 212 24.26 46.45 16.46
C GLY A 212 25.76 46.61 16.76
N LEU A 213 26.62 46.05 15.91
CA LEU A 213 28.08 46.17 16.03
C LEU A 213 28.53 47.62 15.83
N LYS A 214 27.95 48.34 14.87
CA LYS A 214 28.23 49.77 14.63
C LYS A 214 27.85 50.62 15.82
N LYS A 215 26.69 50.36 16.43
CA LYS A 215 26.26 51.05 17.65
C LYS A 215 27.23 50.79 18.81
N GLN A 216 27.65 49.55 19.02
CA GLN A 216 28.61 49.23 20.06
C GLN A 216 29.99 49.87 19.79
N TRP A 217 30.41 49.95 18.53
CA TRP A 217 31.62 50.68 18.15
C TRP A 217 31.49 52.17 18.47
N GLU A 218 30.33 52.79 18.20
CA GLU A 218 30.07 54.19 18.53
C GLU A 218 30.14 54.44 20.04
N ASP A 219 29.59 53.54 20.85
CA ASP A 219 29.64 53.62 22.32
C ASP A 219 31.09 53.54 22.85
N VAL A 220 31.87 52.56 22.39
CA VAL A 220 33.29 52.38 22.77
C VAL A 220 34.14 53.56 22.28
N HIS A 221 33.86 54.05 21.08
CA HIS A 221 34.55 55.20 20.51
C HIS A 221 34.25 56.48 21.28
N HIS A 222 32.99 56.68 21.70
CA HIS A 222 32.60 57.78 22.57
C HIS A 222 33.33 57.70 23.93
N GLU A 223 33.39 56.53 24.56
CA GLU A 223 34.16 56.33 25.80
C GLU A 223 35.65 56.68 25.60
N PHE A 224 36.24 56.20 24.50
CA PHE A 224 37.61 56.55 24.13
C PHE A 224 37.82 58.06 23.94
N GLN A 225 36.87 58.77 23.33
CA GLN A 225 36.94 60.22 23.17
C GLN A 225 36.85 60.97 24.51
N THR A 226 36.14 60.43 25.50
CA THR A 226 36.03 61.04 26.84
C THR A 226 37.29 60.88 27.70
N LEU A 227 38.29 60.11 27.25
CA LEU A 227 39.54 59.93 27.97
C LEU A 227 40.31 61.25 28.13
N SER A 228 40.98 61.41 29.28
CA SER A 228 41.82 62.57 29.54
C SER A 228 43.06 62.58 28.64
N VAL A 229 43.38 63.73 28.05
CA VAL A 229 44.58 63.94 27.20
C VAL A 229 45.88 63.52 27.89
N ILE A 230 45.94 63.66 29.22
CA ILE A 230 47.11 63.29 30.03
C ILE A 230 46.95 61.85 30.56
N ILE A 231 47.80 60.94 30.07
CA ILE A 231 47.74 59.49 30.31
C ILE A 231 48.97 59.00 31.09
N ASP A 232 49.29 59.69 32.18
CA ASP A 232 50.56 59.46 32.89
C ASP A 232 50.54 58.23 33.82
N THR A 233 49.35 57.73 34.18
CA THR A 233 49.21 56.61 35.12
C THR A 233 49.00 55.27 34.39
N ILE A 234 49.62 54.20 34.91
CA ILE A 234 49.53 52.84 34.35
C ILE A 234 48.07 52.39 34.12
N PRO A 235 47.11 52.61 35.05
CA PRO A 235 45.72 52.22 34.82
C PRO A 235 45.07 52.95 33.65
N LYS A 236 45.37 54.25 33.47
CA LYS A 236 44.84 55.03 32.34
C LYS A 236 45.37 54.52 31.00
N ARG A 237 46.65 54.13 30.95
CA ARG A 237 47.25 53.52 29.75
C ARG A 237 46.60 52.18 29.41
N LEU A 238 46.44 51.29 30.39
CA LEU A 238 45.81 49.98 30.19
C LEU A 238 44.34 50.11 29.75
N HIS A 239 43.61 51.08 30.31
CA HIS A 239 42.23 51.34 29.91
C HIS A 239 42.14 51.83 28.45
N LYS A 240 43.03 52.74 28.03
CA LYS A 240 43.16 53.15 26.63
C LYS A 240 43.46 51.96 25.72
N GLU A 241 44.48 51.17 26.05
CA GLU A 241 44.86 49.99 25.26
C GLU A 241 43.71 48.99 25.10
N ARG A 242 42.91 48.80 26.16
CA ARG A 242 41.70 47.97 26.11
C ARG A 242 40.68 48.53 25.12
N LEU A 243 40.35 49.82 25.20
CA LEU A 243 39.38 50.46 24.31
C LEU A 243 39.84 50.42 22.84
N GLU A 244 41.13 50.64 22.58
CA GLU A 244 41.71 50.53 21.23
C GLU A 244 41.65 49.09 20.70
N HIS A 245 41.90 48.11 21.56
CA HIS A 245 41.79 46.70 21.18
C HIS A 245 40.35 46.33 20.84
N GLU A 246 39.39 46.77 21.66
CA GLU A 246 37.97 46.52 21.46
C GLU A 246 37.44 47.17 20.18
N MET A 247 37.78 48.44 19.92
CA MET A 247 37.49 49.11 18.64
C MET A 247 38.02 48.30 17.45
N LYS A 248 39.27 47.85 17.53
CA LYS A 248 39.92 47.11 16.43
C LYS A 248 39.29 45.74 16.19
N LEU A 249 38.71 45.11 17.22
CA LEU A 249 37.96 43.87 17.05
C LEU A 249 36.63 44.14 16.34
N LEU A 250 35.86 45.13 16.80
CA LEU A 250 34.59 45.51 16.19
C LEU A 250 34.75 45.92 14.72
N GLU A 251 35.80 46.67 14.37
CA GLU A 251 36.10 47.03 12.98
C GLU A 251 36.36 45.81 12.10
N LYS A 252 37.10 44.83 12.60
CA LYS A 252 37.36 43.58 11.86
C LYS A 252 36.09 42.76 11.67
N ASP A 253 35.26 42.68 12.70
CA ASP A 253 34.03 41.89 12.67
C ASP A 253 33.00 42.52 11.70
N ILE A 254 32.86 43.85 11.72
CA ILE A 254 32.03 44.58 10.75
C ILE A 254 32.55 44.37 9.32
N ASP A 255 33.86 44.52 9.10
CA ASP A 255 34.48 44.34 7.77
C ASP A 255 34.31 42.91 7.24
N LEU A 256 34.40 41.89 8.10
CA LEU A 256 34.16 40.50 7.75
C LEU A 256 32.71 40.30 7.28
N LEU A 257 31.74 40.80 8.05
CA LEU A 257 30.33 40.69 7.68
C LEU A 257 30.00 41.51 6.43
N GLU A 258 30.58 42.70 6.27
CA GLU A 258 30.34 43.57 5.11
C GLU A 258 30.87 43.00 3.80
N LYS A 259 32.06 42.36 3.83
CA LYS A 259 32.69 41.75 2.64
C LYS A 259 32.00 40.47 2.17
N HIS A 260 31.41 39.70 3.08
CA HIS A 260 30.78 38.43 2.75
C HIS A 260 29.26 38.59 2.65
N GLN A 261 28.73 38.50 1.42
CA GLN A 261 27.29 38.61 1.15
C GLN A 261 26.52 37.38 1.66
N VAL A 262 27.09 36.18 1.49
CA VAL A 262 26.46 34.92 1.92
C VAL A 262 27.25 34.36 3.09
N ILE A 263 26.61 34.22 4.24
CA ILE A 263 27.21 33.70 5.46
C ILE A 263 26.39 32.50 5.94
N TYR A 264 27.07 31.39 6.13
CA TYR A 264 26.48 30.16 6.64
C TYR A 264 26.77 30.02 8.13
N ILE A 265 25.73 29.80 8.93
CA ILE A 265 25.80 29.59 10.36
C ILE A 265 25.67 28.08 10.62
N ALA A 266 26.66 27.53 11.31
CA ALA A 266 26.54 26.21 11.93
C ALA A 266 25.82 26.40 13.28
N ASP A 267 24.65 25.78 13.43
CA ASP A 267 23.97 25.65 14.72
C ASP A 267 24.65 24.59 15.61
#